data_AF-A0A3C1BNA7-F1
#
_entry.id   AF-A0A3C1BNA7-F1
#
_cell.length_a   1.000
_cell.length_b   1.000
_cell.length_c   1.000
_cell.angle_alpha   90.00
_cell.angle_beta   90.00
_cell.angle_gamma   90.00
#
_symmetry.space_group_name_H-M   'P 1'
#
loop_
_entity.id
_entity.type
_entity.pdbx_description
1 polymer ?
#
loop_
_entity_poly.entity_id
_entity_poly.type
_entity_poly.pdbx_seq_one_letter_code
_entity_poly.pdbx_strand_id
1 'polypeptide(L)'
;YKFLREKYSSAVVLTHDPLTITVNQAQGPFSTLYNRWEFKDTGEGSVIDFELQFNFAVPLLRRVISPLMNRAVSKFVDAFEARAHEIYGPQKD
;
A
#
# COMPACT_ATOMS: atom_id res chain seq x y z
N TYR A 1 8.94 -16.00 -17.70
CA TYR A 1 8.26 -16.85 -16.71
C TYR A 1 6.90 -16.23 -16.45
N LYS A 2 5.79 -16.96 -16.65
CA LYS A 2 4.42 -16.42 -16.52
C LYS A 2 4.18 -16.02 -15.06
N PHE A 3 4.41 -14.74 -14.76
CA PHE A 3 4.13 -14.17 -13.45
C PHE A 3 2.65 -14.34 -13.17
N LEU A 4 2.36 -14.99 -12.06
CA LEU A 4 1.03 -15.19 -11.50
C LEU A 4 0.21 -13.89 -11.62
N ARG A 5 -0.82 -13.91 -12.46
CA ARG A 5 -1.75 -12.79 -12.64
C ARG A 5 -3.05 -13.14 -11.95
N GLU A 6 -3.16 -12.70 -10.71
CA GLU A 6 -4.38 -12.85 -9.91
C GLU A 6 -5.11 -11.52 -9.85
N LYS A 7 -6.45 -11.59 -9.83
CA LYS A 7 -7.28 -10.43 -9.54
C LYS A 7 -7.58 -10.42 -8.05
N TYR A 8 -7.56 -9.23 -7.47
CA TYR A 8 -8.05 -9.02 -6.11
C TYR A 8 -8.90 -7.75 -6.08
N SER A 9 -9.83 -7.70 -5.13
CA SER A 9 -10.63 -6.54 -4.80
C SER A 9 -10.38 -6.18 -3.35
N SER A 10 -10.33 -4.89 -3.04
CA SER A 10 -10.15 -4.36 -1.71
C SER A 10 -11.39 -3.58 -1.24
N ALA A 11 -11.63 -3.61 0.07
CA ALA A 11 -12.51 -2.68 0.75
C ALA A 11 -11.66 -1.55 1.33
N VAL A 12 -11.98 -0.31 0.99
CA VAL A 12 -11.24 0.89 1.39
C VAL A 12 -12.11 1.75 2.29
N VAL A 13 -11.58 2.12 3.45
CA VAL A 13 -12.23 3.00 4.43
C VAL A 13 -11.33 4.20 4.69
N LEU A 14 -11.90 5.39 4.59
CA LEU A 14 -11.26 6.66 4.93
C LEU A 14 -11.85 7.17 6.24
N THR A 15 -10.99 7.44 7.21
CA THR A 15 -11.33 8.08 8.48
C THR A 15 -10.62 9.43 8.56
N HIS A 16 -11.27 10.45 9.12
CA HIS A 16 -10.74 11.82 9.14
C HIS A 16 -10.05 12.17 10.47
N ASP A 17 -10.38 11.48 11.57
CA ASP A 17 -9.78 11.69 12.89
C ASP A 17 -9.59 10.34 13.61
N PRO A 18 -8.36 9.76 13.61
CA PRO A 18 -7.18 10.24 12.88
C PRO A 18 -7.33 10.11 11.35
N LEU A 19 -6.62 10.94 10.60
CA LEU A 19 -6.62 10.89 9.12
C LEU A 19 -5.95 9.61 8.65
N THR A 20 -6.77 8.62 8.29
CA THR A 20 -6.30 7.27 7.96
C THR A 20 -7.02 6.67 6.77
N ILE A 21 -6.29 5.93 5.95
CA ILE A 21 -6.83 5.07 4.89
C ILE A 21 -6.55 3.64 5.29
N THR A 22 -7.61 2.87 5.52
CA THR A 22 -7.50 1.43 5.82
C THR A 22 -8.02 0.62 4.65
N VAL A 23 -7.24 -0.34 4.21
CA VAL A 23 -7.52 -1.20 3.07
C VAL A 23 -7.47 -2.65 3.54
N ASN A 24 -8.57 -3.37 3.33
CA ASN A 24 -8.64 -4.80 3.59
C ASN A 24 -8.94 -5.55 2.29
N GLN A 25 -8.51 -6.80 2.20
CA GLN A 25 -8.96 -7.69 1.14
C GLN A 25 -10.47 -7.91 1.22
N ALA A 26 -11.15 -7.73 0.09
CA ALA A 26 -12.53 -8.20 -0.10
C ALA A 26 -12.55 -9.57 -0.78
N GLN A 27 -11.81 -9.73 -1.88
CA GLN A 27 -11.72 -10.99 -2.62
C GLN A 27 -10.34 -11.12 -3.28
N GLY A 28 -9.76 -12.31 -3.36
CA GLY A 28 -8.48 -12.51 -4.04
C GLY A 28 -7.65 -13.68 -3.53
N PRO A 29 -6.39 -13.81 -3.98
CA PRO A 29 -5.50 -14.94 -3.68
C PRO A 29 -4.83 -14.86 -2.29
N PHE A 30 -4.99 -13.73 -1.61
CA PHE A 30 -4.45 -13.52 -0.29
C PHE A 30 -5.34 -14.22 0.74
N SER A 31 -4.74 -14.80 1.78
CA SER A 31 -5.49 -15.21 2.97
C SER A 31 -5.76 -14.01 3.88
N THR A 32 -4.82 -13.06 3.87
CA THR A 32 -4.93 -11.77 4.53
C THR A 32 -4.21 -10.75 3.65
N LEU A 33 -4.82 -9.59 3.44
CA LEU A 33 -4.16 -8.40 2.94
C LEU A 33 -4.79 -7.23 3.67
N TYR A 34 -3.96 -6.51 4.41
CA TYR A 34 -4.29 -5.35 5.19
C TYR A 34 -3.24 -4.30 4.92
N ASN A 35 -3.69 -3.07 4.70
CA ASN A 35 -2.84 -1.92 4.54
C ASN A 35 -3.45 -0.72 5.27
N ARG A 36 -2.64 0.00 6.04
CA ARG A 36 -3.05 1.26 6.67
C ARG A 36 -2.05 2.36 6.31
N TRP A 37 -2.60 3.49 5.90
CA TRP A 37 -1.91 4.76 5.80
C TRP A 37 -2.43 5.66 6.90
N GLU A 38 -1.55 6.22 7.70
CA GLU A 38 -1.88 7.24 8.69
C GLU A 38 -1.07 8.49 8.40
N PHE A 39 -1.75 9.62 8.32
CA PHE A 39 -1.15 10.90 7.96
C PHE A 39 -1.10 11.78 9.19
N LYS A 40 0.11 12.20 9.56
CA LYS A 40 0.36 13.09 10.71
C LYS A 40 0.93 14.40 10.21
N ASP A 41 0.20 15.48 10.44
CA ASP A 41 0.67 16.82 10.12
C ASP A 41 1.87 17.20 10.99
N THR A 42 2.91 17.78 10.39
CA THR A 42 4.10 18.28 11.07
C THR A 42 4.31 19.78 10.90
N GLY A 43 3.36 20.49 10.30
CA GLY A 43 3.41 21.93 10.03
C GLY A 43 4.23 22.33 8.79
N GLU A 44 5.28 21.57 8.47
CA GLU A 44 6.08 21.74 7.24
C GLU A 44 5.73 20.70 6.16
N GLY A 45 4.89 19.73 6.50
CA GLY A 45 4.52 18.63 5.63
C GLY A 45 3.70 17.59 6.38
N SER A 46 3.87 16.32 6.02
CA SER A 46 3.21 15.23 6.73
C SER A 46 4.15 14.04 6.86
N VAL A 47 4.12 13.43 8.03
CA VAL A 47 4.69 12.10 8.26
C VAL A 47 3.64 11.07 7.92
N ILE A 48 4.03 10.09 7.12
CA ILE A 48 3.15 9.00 6.68
C ILE A 48 3.59 7.71 7.35
N ASP A 49 2.76 7.19 8.24
CA ASP A 49 2.94 5.86 8.81
C ASP A 49 2.25 4.83 7.90
N PHE A 50 3.06 4.01 7.24
CA PHE A 50 2.59 2.97 6.33
C PHE A 50 2.75 1.58 6.95
N GLU A 51 1.62 0.90 7.14
CA GLU A 51 1.55 -0.48 7.59
C GLU A 51 1.04 -1.37 6.46
N LEU A 52 1.75 -2.46 6.19
CA LEU A 52 1.35 -3.48 5.22
C LEU A 52 1.51 -4.86 5.83
N GLN A 53 0.41 -5.57 5.96
CA GLN A 53 0.37 -6.96 6.42
C GLN A 53 -0.31 -7.80 5.37
N PHE A 54 0.33 -8.85 4.88
CA PHE A 54 -0.36 -9.77 3.98
C PHE A 54 0.24 -11.17 4.03
N ASN A 55 -0.58 -12.14 3.61
CA ASN A 55 -0.19 -13.52 3.46
C ASN A 55 -0.98 -14.13 2.30
N PHE A 56 -0.34 -15.01 1.54
CA PHE A 56 -1.01 -15.73 0.46
C PHE A 56 -1.74 -16.97 0.99
N ALA A 57 -2.88 -17.33 0.39
CA ALA A 57 -3.54 -18.59 0.72
C ALA A 57 -2.70 -19.81 0.30
N VAL A 58 -1.93 -19.68 -0.79
CA VAL A 58 -1.16 -20.78 -1.40
C VAL A 58 0.23 -20.91 -0.75
N PRO A 59 0.61 -22.09 -0.19
CA PRO A 59 1.88 -22.30 0.51
C PRO A 59 3.14 -22.01 -0.32
N LEU A 60 3.11 -22.31 -1.62
CA LEU A 60 4.23 -22.03 -2.52
C LEU A 60 4.53 -20.52 -2.61
N LEU A 61 3.50 -19.69 -2.68
CA LEU A 61 3.63 -18.24 -2.80
C LEU A 61 4.13 -17.58 -1.51
N ARG A 62 3.80 -18.17 -0.35
CA ARG A 62 4.30 -17.71 0.94
C ARG A 62 5.83 -17.73 1.01
N ARG A 63 6.49 -18.71 0.40
CA ARG A 63 7.97 -18.84 0.44
C ARG A 63 8.70 -17.78 -0.40
N VAL A 64 8.03 -17.22 -1.40
CA VAL A 64 8.64 -16.25 -2.33
C VAL A 64 8.57 -14.82 -1.79
N ILE A 65 7.79 -14.59 -0.73
CA ILE A 65 7.38 -13.23 -0.38
C ILE A 65 8.30 -12.47 0.57
N SER A 66 8.95 -13.16 1.52
CA SER A 66 9.84 -12.50 2.50
C SER A 66 10.87 -11.56 1.86
N PRO A 67 11.59 -11.92 0.77
CA PRO A 67 12.51 -10.99 0.12
C PRO A 67 11.83 -9.87 -0.70
N LEU A 68 10.56 -10.04 -1.08
CA LEU A 68 9.80 -9.05 -1.86
C LEU A 68 9.15 -7.99 -0.97
N MET A 69 8.86 -8.30 0.30
CA MET A 69 8.15 -7.40 1.21
C MET A 69 8.87 -6.05 1.37
N ASN A 70 10.16 -6.07 1.66
CA ASN A 70 10.95 -4.83 1.81
C ASN A 70 10.93 -3.98 0.52
N ARG A 71 11.00 -4.63 -0.64
CA ARG A 71 10.93 -3.93 -1.95
C ARG A 71 9.53 -3.42 -2.26
N ALA A 72 8.49 -4.11 -1.80
CA ALA A 72 7.10 -3.72 -2.01
C ALA A 72 6.79 -2.42 -1.26
N VAL A 73 7.19 -2.34 0.02
CA VAL A 73 7.00 -1.13 0.84
C VAL A 73 7.61 0.09 0.17
N SER A 74 8.90 0.04 -0.20
CA SER A 74 9.54 1.16 -0.92
C SER A 74 8.79 1.53 -2.19
N LYS A 75 8.38 0.53 -3.00
CA LYS A 75 7.59 0.80 -4.20
C LYS A 75 6.25 1.48 -3.94
N PHE A 76 5.56 1.16 -2.84
CA PHE A 76 4.30 1.82 -2.48
C PHE A 76 4.54 3.28 -2.08
N VAL A 77 5.59 3.54 -1.29
CA VAL A 77 5.97 4.90 -0.88
C VAL A 77 6.40 5.72 -2.11
N ASP A 78 7.31 5.20 -2.94
CA ASP A 78 7.78 5.87 -4.16
C ASP A 78 6.62 6.22 -5.09
N ALA A 79 5.67 5.29 -5.29
CA ALA A 79 4.51 5.52 -6.13
C ALA A 79 3.55 6.57 -5.54
N PHE A 80 3.40 6.59 -4.21
CA PHE A 80 2.59 7.59 -3.51
C PHE A 80 3.21 8.98 -3.66
N GLU A 81 4.51 9.11 -3.39
CA GLU A 81 5.25 10.38 -3.52
C GLU A 81 5.26 10.89 -4.95
N ALA A 82 5.50 10.01 -5.93
CA ALA A 82 5.43 10.37 -7.34
C ALA A 82 4.04 10.91 -7.72
N ARG A 83 2.98 10.25 -7.25
CA ARG A 83 1.61 10.72 -7.53
C ARG A 83 1.29 12.04 -6.83
N ALA A 84 1.78 12.25 -5.61
CA ALA A 84 1.64 13.53 -4.91
C ALA A 84 2.37 14.64 -5.66
N HIS A 85 3.57 14.38 -6.18
CA HIS A 85 4.32 15.33 -7.00
C HIS A 85 3.62 15.64 -8.33
N GLU A 86 2.99 14.66 -8.97
CA GLU A 86 2.22 14.91 -10.19
C GLU A 86 1.00 15.82 -9.97
N ILE A 87 0.34 15.72 -8.81
CA ILE A 87 -0.89 16.50 -8.52
C ILE A 87 -0.55 17.86 -7.90
N TYR A 88 0.41 17.89 -6.98
CA TYR A 88 0.72 19.04 -6.11
C TYR A 88 2.12 19.61 -6.31
N GLY A 89 2.97 18.95 -7.09
CA GLY A 89 4.30 19.45 -7.40
C GLY A 89 4.24 20.72 -8.25
N PRO A 90 5.36 21.48 -8.30
CA PRO A 90 5.43 22.69 -9.09
C PRO A 90 5.11 22.36 -10.55
N GLN A 91 4.10 23.04 -11.09
CA GLN A 91 3.73 22.92 -12.49
C GLN A 91 4.94 23.37 -13.32
N LYS A 92 5.49 22.48 -14.15
CA LYS A 92 6.49 22.89 -15.14
C LYS A 92 5.78 23.77 -16.16
N ASP A 93 6.11 25.06 -16.16
CA ASP A 93 5.81 26.00 -17.24
C ASP A 93 6.36 25.50 -18.59
#